data_AF-A0A8J4Y3Z2-F1
#
_entry.id   AF-A0A8J4Y3Z2-F1
#
_cell.length_a   1.000
_cell.length_b   1.000
_cell.length_c   1.000
_cell.angle_alpha   90.00
_cell.angle_beta   90.00
_cell.angle_gamma   90.00
#
_symmetry.space_group_name_H-M   'P 1'
#
loop_
_entity.id
_entity.type
_entity.pdbx_description
1 polymer ?
#
loop_
_entity_poly.entity_id
_entity_poly.type
_entity_poly.pdbx_seq_one_letter_code
_entity_poly.pdbx_strand_id
1 'polypeptide(L)'
;MEGSEEPPPKVCVEEADLDNKTVASFVTKNTEKFLDLLDIDKGFLDVDPAMWGTNPMYQAGARRVRGLLVTNHAAERGVALVQDFTKNPHTKSEDQLQCLLQVVEDHRKMYPTAKKYGHCAT
;
A
#
# COMPACT_ATOMS: atom_id res chain seq x y z
N MET A 1 -20.11 6.83 -6.83
CA MET A 1 -19.31 5.59 -6.81
C MET A 1 -19.49 5.05 -5.40
N GLU A 2 -20.43 4.15 -5.24
CA GLU A 2 -20.90 3.66 -3.94
C GLU A 2 -19.82 2.73 -3.38
N GLY A 3 -19.14 3.18 -2.32
CA GLY A 3 -18.23 2.31 -1.59
C GLY A 3 -19.07 1.22 -0.93
N SER A 4 -18.80 -0.05 -1.25
CA SER A 4 -19.43 -1.15 -0.52
C SER A 4 -19.04 -1.01 0.95
N GLU A 5 -20.04 -0.70 1.79
CA GLU A 5 -19.93 -0.62 3.25
C GLU A 5 -19.67 -1.98 3.90
N GLU A 6 -19.70 -3.07 3.12
CA GLU A 6 -19.48 -4.39 3.67
C GLU A 6 -18.02 -4.55 4.05
N PRO A 7 -17.73 -4.72 5.36
CA PRO A 7 -16.38 -5.02 5.80
C PRO A 7 -15.94 -6.31 5.10
N PRO A 8 -14.66 -6.41 4.69
CA PRO A 8 -14.13 -7.65 4.13
C PRO A 8 -14.52 -8.82 5.06
N PRO A 9 -14.93 -9.97 4.51
CA PRO A 9 -15.29 -11.13 5.31
C PRO A 9 -14.19 -11.37 6.33
N LYS A 10 -14.52 -11.21 7.62
CA LYS A 10 -13.59 -11.55 8.67
C LYS A 10 -13.30 -13.03 8.50
N VAL A 11 -12.02 -13.39 8.52
CA VAL A 11 -11.65 -14.79 8.54
C VAL A 11 -12.15 -15.36 9.86
N CYS A 12 -13.28 -16.07 9.83
CA CYS A 12 -13.77 -16.85 10.95
C CYS A 12 -12.83 -18.06 11.05
N VAL A 13 -11.89 -18.00 11.99
CA VAL A 13 -11.05 -19.16 12.32
C VAL A 13 -11.57 -19.72 13.63
N GLU A 14 -12.06 -20.97 13.60
CA GLU A 14 -12.37 -21.68 14.84
C GLU A 14 -11.04 -22.08 15.50
N GLU A 15 -10.86 -21.74 16.78
CA GLU A 15 -9.57 -21.90 17.50
C GLU A 15 -9.04 -23.34 17.45
N ALA A 16 -9.94 -24.33 17.40
CA ALA A 16 -9.60 -25.75 17.30
C ALA A 16 -8.91 -26.14 15.97
N ASP A 17 -8.99 -25.31 14.93
CA ASP A 17 -8.44 -25.60 13.61
C ASP A 17 -7.03 -25.01 13.41
N LEU A 18 -6.50 -24.27 14.40
CA LEU A 18 -5.18 -23.62 14.33
C LEU A 18 -4.02 -24.58 14.67
N ASP A 19 -4.25 -25.56 15.53
CA ASP A 19 -3.19 -26.44 16.04
C ASP A 19 -2.55 -27.32 14.95
N ASN A 20 -3.24 -27.51 13.83
CA ASN A 20 -2.75 -28.30 12.68
C ASN A 20 -2.39 -27.45 11.45
N LYS A 21 -2.48 -26.12 11.55
CA LYS A 21 -2.24 -25.20 10.43
C LYS A 21 -0.86 -24.55 10.54
N THR A 22 -0.05 -24.70 9.51
CA THR A 22 1.22 -23.98 9.37
C THR A 22 0.98 -22.59 8.76
N VAL A 23 1.97 -21.69 8.82
CA VAL A 23 1.86 -20.36 8.17
C VAL A 23 1.60 -20.48 6.67
N ALA A 24 2.16 -21.50 6.01
CA ALA A 24 1.88 -21.82 4.62
C ALA A 24 0.38 -22.03 4.34
N SER A 25 -0.39 -22.56 5.30
CA SER A 25 -1.84 -22.78 5.13
C SER A 25 -2.68 -21.50 5.05
N PHE A 26 -2.13 -20.35 5.47
CA PHE A 26 -2.78 -19.04 5.39
C PHE A 26 -2.34 -18.23 4.17
N VAL A 27 -1.44 -18.78 3.34
CA VAL A 27 -0.99 -18.13 2.12
C VAL A 27 -2.11 -18.23 1.08
N THR A 28 -2.59 -17.07 0.64
CA THR A 28 -3.61 -16.98 -0.41
C THR A 28 -2.95 -16.84 -1.78
N LYS A 29 -3.71 -17.06 -2.86
CA LYS A 29 -3.26 -16.78 -4.23
C LYS A 29 -2.73 -15.36 -4.42
N ASN A 30 -3.23 -14.39 -3.66
CA ASN A 30 -2.75 -13.01 -3.73
C ASN A 30 -1.37 -12.87 -3.08
N THR A 31 -1.14 -13.56 -1.96
CA THR A 31 0.18 -13.64 -1.31
C THR A 31 1.18 -14.32 -2.23
N GLU A 32 0.81 -15.45 -2.86
CA GLU A 32 1.69 -16.13 -3.82
C GLU A 32 2.09 -15.22 -4.99
N LYS A 33 1.12 -14.56 -5.62
CA LYS A 33 1.37 -13.60 -6.70
C LYS A 33 2.30 -12.47 -6.26
N PHE A 34 2.12 -11.96 -5.04
CA PHE A 34 2.98 -10.92 -4.49
C PHE A 34 4.42 -11.40 -4.32
N LEU A 35 4.62 -12.61 -3.80
CA LEU A 35 5.95 -13.21 -3.65
C LEU A 35 6.60 -13.45 -5.01
N ASP A 36 5.85 -13.96 -5.98
CA ASP A 36 6.33 -14.20 -7.35
C ASP A 36 6.70 -12.90 -8.06
N LEU A 37 5.89 -11.85 -7.94
CA LEU A 37 6.15 -10.53 -8.53
C LEU A 37 7.43 -9.89 -8.00
N LEU A 38 7.79 -10.18 -6.75
CA LEU A 38 8.97 -9.65 -6.10
C LEU A 38 10.17 -10.61 -6.15
N ASP A 39 10.05 -11.73 -6.88
CA ASP A 39 11.08 -12.77 -6.97
C ASP A 39 11.53 -13.26 -5.58
N ILE A 40 10.56 -13.42 -4.67
CA ILE A 40 10.78 -13.88 -3.29
C ILE A 40 10.58 -15.39 -3.25
N ASP A 41 11.62 -16.10 -2.83
CA ASP A 41 11.55 -17.54 -2.63
C ASP A 41 10.53 -17.90 -1.55
N LYS A 42 9.73 -18.93 -1.79
CA LYS A 42 8.61 -19.36 -0.94
C LYS A 42 8.98 -20.47 0.06
N GLY A 43 10.17 -21.07 -0.06
CA GLY A 43 10.63 -22.19 0.76
C GLY A 43 10.78 -21.86 2.25
N PHE A 44 10.81 -20.57 2.62
CA PHE A 44 10.76 -20.17 4.04
C PHE A 44 9.38 -20.40 4.67
N LEU A 45 8.30 -20.51 3.89
CA LEU A 45 6.93 -20.70 4.42
C LEU A 45 6.73 -22.06 5.10
N ASP A 46 7.54 -23.04 4.72
CA ASP A 46 7.55 -24.39 5.31
C ASP A 46 8.44 -24.49 6.56
N VAL A 47 9.17 -23.41 6.88
CA VAL A 47 10.04 -23.33 8.06
C VAL A 47 9.29 -22.63 9.19
N ASP A 48 9.54 -23.07 10.43
CA ASP A 48 9.00 -22.41 11.62
C ASP A 48 9.32 -20.89 11.59
N PRO A 49 8.31 -20.00 11.77
CA PRO A 49 8.50 -18.56 11.83
C PRO A 49 9.58 -18.10 12.83
N ALA A 50 9.78 -18.83 13.92
CA ALA A 50 10.84 -18.56 14.90
C ALA A 50 12.24 -18.62 14.28
N MET A 51 12.42 -19.41 13.21
CA MET A 51 13.68 -19.60 12.50
C MET A 51 13.85 -18.66 11.29
N TRP A 52 12.82 -17.89 10.92
CA TRP A 52 12.89 -16.99 9.76
C TRP A 52 13.97 -15.93 9.90
N GLY A 53 14.25 -15.48 11.12
CA GLY A 53 15.28 -14.49 11.41
C GLY A 53 16.69 -14.89 10.93
N THR A 54 16.98 -16.18 10.84
CA THR A 54 18.25 -16.73 10.34
C THR A 54 18.11 -17.38 8.95
N ASN A 55 16.89 -17.52 8.43
CA ASN A 55 16.66 -18.12 7.12
C ASN A 55 17.09 -17.16 6.00
N PRO A 56 18.00 -17.57 5.10
CA PRO A 56 18.54 -16.69 4.06
C PRO A 56 17.49 -16.28 3.01
N MET A 57 16.53 -17.16 2.69
CA MET A 57 15.45 -16.89 1.74
C MET A 57 14.51 -15.82 2.29
N TYR A 58 14.11 -15.96 3.56
CA TYR A 58 13.31 -14.95 4.25
C TYR A 58 14.05 -13.61 4.33
N GLN A 59 15.31 -13.59 4.74
CA GLN A 59 16.09 -12.35 4.83
C GLN A 59 16.22 -11.64 3.47
N ALA A 60 16.43 -12.40 2.38
CA ALA A 60 16.47 -11.84 1.03
C ALA A 60 15.13 -11.23 0.62
N GLY A 61 14.02 -11.95 0.83
CA GLY A 61 12.67 -11.42 0.59
C GLY A 61 12.35 -10.19 1.43
N ALA A 62 12.64 -10.23 2.73
CA ALA A 62 12.45 -9.10 3.64
C ALA A 62 13.22 -7.85 3.20
N ARG A 63 14.45 -8.00 2.71
CA ARG A 63 15.21 -6.87 2.13
C ARG A 63 14.52 -6.27 0.91
N ARG A 64 14.00 -7.11 0.00
CA ARG A 64 13.25 -6.65 -1.18
C ARG A 64 11.99 -5.88 -0.79
N VAL A 65 11.20 -6.44 0.12
CA VAL A 65 9.97 -5.81 0.62
C VAL A 65 10.27 -4.47 1.30
N ARG A 66 11.33 -4.40 2.12
CA ARG A 66 11.76 -3.13 2.76
C ARG A 66 12.20 -2.06 1.74
N GLY A 67 12.66 -2.47 0.56
CA GLY A 67 13.00 -1.58 -0.54
C GLY A 67 11.79 -1.01 -1.30
N LEU A 68 10.57 -1.50 -1.05
CA LEU A 68 9.37 -0.97 -1.68
C LEU A 68 9.04 0.42 -1.13
N LEU A 69 9.41 1.46 -1.88
CA LEU A 69 9.16 2.87 -1.56
C LEU A 69 7.68 3.29 -1.59
N VAL A 70 6.75 2.37 -1.88
CA VAL A 70 5.38 2.69 -2.31
C VAL A 70 4.58 3.42 -1.23
N THR A 71 4.72 3.00 0.03
CA THR A 71 4.02 3.63 1.16
C THR A 71 4.60 5.01 1.47
N ASN A 72 5.94 5.15 1.41
CA ASN A 72 6.60 6.41 1.68
C ASN A 72 6.33 7.44 0.56
N HIS A 73 6.48 7.05 -0.71
CA HIS A 73 6.24 7.96 -1.83
C HIS A 73 4.77 8.42 -1.92
N ALA A 74 3.80 7.57 -1.56
CA ALA A 74 2.39 7.97 -1.49
C ALA A 74 2.14 8.95 -0.33
N ALA A 75 2.69 8.67 0.85
CA ALA A 75 2.58 9.53 2.02
C ALA A 75 3.30 10.88 1.82
N GLU A 76 4.55 10.88 1.34
CA GLU A 76 5.33 12.07 1.00
C GLU A 76 4.63 12.91 -0.05
N ARG A 77 4.04 12.29 -1.08
CA ARG A 77 3.25 12.99 -2.10
C ARG A 77 1.96 13.59 -1.53
N GLY A 78 1.32 12.92 -0.58
CA GLY A 78 0.16 13.46 0.15
C GLY A 78 0.55 14.66 1.00
N VAL A 79 1.65 14.57 1.76
CA VAL A 79 2.18 15.67 2.58
C VAL A 79 2.59 16.85 1.71
N ALA A 80 3.30 16.62 0.60
CA ALA A 80 3.68 17.68 -0.34
C ALA A 80 2.45 18.37 -0.93
N LEU A 81 1.40 17.61 -1.27
CA LEU A 81 0.14 18.18 -1.76
C LEU A 81 -0.50 19.11 -0.75
N VAL A 82 -0.63 18.65 0.50
CA VAL A 82 -1.19 19.43 1.60
C VAL A 82 -0.35 20.69 1.82
N GLN A 83 0.98 20.57 1.86
CA GLN A 83 1.88 21.71 2.03
C GLN A 83 1.76 22.73 0.90
N ASP A 84 1.68 22.30 -0.35
CA ASP A 84 1.55 23.19 -1.51
C ASP A 84 0.24 23.99 -1.46
N PHE A 85 -0.86 23.37 -1.02
CA PHE A 85 -2.17 24.03 -0.93
C PHE A 85 -2.34 24.88 0.34
N THR A 86 -1.72 24.50 1.46
CA THR A 86 -1.72 25.30 2.69
C THR A 86 -0.83 26.54 2.57
N LYS A 87 0.24 26.50 1.77
CA LYS A 87 1.05 27.69 1.45
C LYS A 87 0.29 28.72 0.62
N ASN A 88 -0.82 28.33 -0.01
CA ASN A 88 -1.59 29.20 -0.88
C ASN A 88 -2.57 30.05 -0.03
N PRO A 89 -2.55 31.39 -0.14
CA PRO A 89 -3.32 32.30 0.73
C PRO A 89 -4.85 32.24 0.54
N HIS A 90 -5.34 31.43 -0.40
CA HIS A 90 -6.76 31.27 -0.70
C HIS A 90 -7.46 30.28 0.23
N THR A 91 -6.72 29.38 0.88
CA THR A 91 -7.25 28.34 1.76
C THR A 91 -7.18 28.84 3.20
N LYS A 92 -8.27 29.47 3.68
CA LYS A 92 -8.28 30.17 4.98
C LYS A 92 -8.78 29.32 6.15
N SER A 93 -9.28 28.13 5.88
CA SER A 93 -9.75 27.17 6.88
C SER A 93 -9.44 25.73 6.49
N GLU A 94 -9.39 24.85 7.47
CA GLU A 94 -9.18 23.42 7.30
C GLU A 94 -10.27 22.78 6.42
N ASP A 95 -11.53 23.19 6.59
CA ASP A 95 -12.66 22.71 5.78
C ASP A 95 -12.48 22.99 4.28
N GLN A 96 -11.95 24.16 3.93
CA GLN A 96 -11.67 24.51 2.52
C GLN A 96 -10.53 23.66 1.96
N LEU A 97 -9.51 23.38 2.78
CA LEU A 97 -8.39 22.53 2.41
C LEU A 97 -8.86 21.10 2.17
N GLN A 98 -9.71 20.57 3.05
CA GLN A 98 -10.24 19.21 2.93
C GLN A 98 -11.11 19.05 1.68
N CYS A 99 -12.01 20.00 1.40
CA CYS A 99 -12.78 20.05 0.16
C CYS A 99 -11.89 20.09 -1.08
N LEU A 100 -10.83 20.90 -1.06
CA LEU A 100 -9.91 21.04 -2.19
C LEU A 100 -9.09 19.78 -2.43
N LEU A 101 -8.59 19.13 -1.38
CA LEU A 101 -7.85 17.87 -1.48
C LEU A 101 -8.71 16.76 -2.10
N GLN A 102 -10.00 16.68 -1.74
CA GLN A 102 -10.94 15.73 -2.31
C GLN A 102 -11.08 15.93 -3.83
N VAL A 103 -11.27 17.19 -4.27
CA VAL A 103 -11.38 17.53 -5.70
C VAL A 103 -10.11 17.20 -6.47
N VAL A 104 -8.94 17.48 -5.88
CA VAL A 104 -7.64 17.21 -6.52
C VAL A 104 -7.38 15.69 -6.65
N GLU A 105 -7.71 14.91 -5.63
CA GLU A 105 -7.61 13.44 -5.67
C GLU A 105 -8.55 12.86 -6.74
N ASP A 106 -9.79 13.31 -6.80
CA ASP A 106 -10.75 12.83 -7.80
C ASP A 106 -10.32 13.22 -9.22
N HIS A 107 -9.79 14.42 -9.41
CA HIS A 107 -9.20 14.84 -10.69
C HIS A 107 -8.00 13.96 -11.09
N ARG A 108 -7.11 13.61 -10.15
CA ARG A 108 -5.95 12.74 -10.43
C ARG A 108 -6.37 11.32 -10.81
N LYS A 109 -7.42 10.78 -10.18
CA LYS A 109 -8.00 9.47 -10.55
C LYS A 109 -8.59 9.50 -11.96
N MET A 110 -9.25 10.60 -12.31
CA MET A 110 -9.88 10.78 -13.62
C MET A 110 -8.85 11.03 -14.74
N TYR A 111 -7.73 11.68 -14.40
CA TYR A 111 -6.67 12.05 -15.34
C TYR A 111 -5.26 11.61 -14.88
N PRO A 112 -4.97 10.30 -14.86
CA PRO A 112 -3.73 9.74 -14.30
C PRO A 112 -2.46 10.13 -15.08
N THR A 113 -2.59 10.56 -16.35
CA THR A 113 -1.47 10.93 -17.23
C THR A 113 -1.36 12.44 -17.47
N ALA A 114 -2.16 13.26 -16.77
CA ALA A 114 -2.12 14.72 -16.94
C ALA A 114 -0.75 15.28 -16.50
N LYS A 115 0.14 15.50 -17.46
CA LYS A 115 1.35 16.29 -17.25
C LYS A 115 0.94 17.76 -17.14
N LYS A 116 1.47 18.47 -16.14
CA LYS A 116 1.53 19.94 -16.19
C LYS A 116 2.32 20.28 -17.47
N TYR A 117 1.64 20.68 -18.53
CA TYR A 117 2.32 21.25 -19.69
C TYR A 117 3.01 22.52 -19.19
N GLY A 118 4.33 22.44 -19.06
CA GLY A 118 5.18 23.59 -18.81
C GLY A 118 5.00 24.58 -19.95
N HIS A 119 4.87 25.84 -19.57
CA HIS A 119 5.03 27.05 -20.38
C HIS A 119 5.46 26.82 -21.84
N CYS A 120 4.64 27.23 -22.79
CA CYS A 120 5.16 27.63 -24.10
C CYS A 120 6.24 28.70 -23.86
N ALA A 121 7.49 28.36 -24.16
CA ALA A 121 8.52 29.36 -24.35
C ALA A 121 8.10 30.23 -25.54
N THR A 122 8.22 31.54 -25.33
CA THR A 122 7.88 32.61 -26.26
C THR A 122 8.84 32.66 -27.45
#